data_AF-A0A4V1V627-F1
#
_entry.id   AF-A0A4V1V627-F1
#
_cell.length_a   1.000
_cell.length_b   1.000
_cell.length_c   1.000
_cell.angle_alpha   90.00
_cell.angle_beta   90.00
_cell.angle_gamma   90.00
#
_symmetry.space_group_name_H-M   'P 1'
#
loop_
_entity.id
_entity.type
_entity.pdbx_description
1 polymer ?
#
loop_
_entity_poly.entity_id
_entity_poly.type
_entity_poly.pdbx_seq_one_letter_code
_entity_poly.pdbx_strand_id
1 'polypeptide(L)'
;ITGVPRIVKGKVVIGNGGAEYRVRGYVTAYDAETGAQAWRWWSVPGDPKEQFEQPELAEAAKTWNGEWWKLGGGGTIWDGMAYDPELDTIFVGTGNGTPWNQNLRSPGGGDNLYLSSIVALDPNTGKYKWHYQTTPGETWDYTATQPIMIADLQYPEGKRRVVMQAPKNGFFYVLDAKTGKLLNANKFAPLTWATHVDMTTGRPVEIPEARFERTGVPTVVAPQALGMHNWHPMAFSQDTGLVYLPVTVSAATYSPIKPEDFKVNMNGWNTGIGFSAGPGVTPVIAGGKATVQESYLLAWDPVTGTEKFRVKNDVYGATGVLATKGNLIFSGNHKGEFVAYDARDGKKLWTAPVQARVVAAASTFTVDGEQQVAILVGARGLPVGQIRTNPQSANNSRILIYKIGGKASLPTAMPTTTASGAAVQVKIDPPLLTANNETVASGEGLFGANCAVCHGATAVPASGSIAPDLRYSALLNARGGWNGAVRDGDRAQRGMPGFKDMLTEEQTDAIMHYVIKRANDEKAAQEAAAKP
;
A
#
# COMPACT_ATOMS: atom_id res chain seq x y z
N ILE A 1 3.94 13.23 1.43
CA ILE A 1 2.97 13.15 2.55
C ILE A 1 1.65 12.68 1.96
N THR A 2 1.02 11.65 2.53
CA THR A 2 -0.17 10.99 1.96
C THR A 2 -1.24 10.70 3.01
N GLY A 3 -0.85 10.37 4.24
CA GLY A 3 -1.75 10.15 5.36
C GLY A 3 -2.50 11.41 5.80
N VAL A 4 -3.61 11.19 6.51
CA VAL A 4 -4.46 12.26 7.02
C VAL A 4 -3.94 12.68 8.41
N PRO A 5 -3.71 13.99 8.67
CA PRO A 5 -3.28 14.44 10.00
C PRO A 5 -4.35 14.18 11.07
N ARG A 6 -3.93 14.17 12.33
CA ARG A 6 -4.82 14.15 13.50
C ARG A 6 -4.62 15.40 14.33
N ILE A 7 -5.71 15.98 14.81
CA ILE A 7 -5.65 17.12 15.74
C ILE A 7 -5.87 16.58 17.14
N VAL A 8 -4.84 16.66 17.99
CA VAL A 8 -4.88 16.18 19.37
C VAL A 8 -4.45 17.33 20.27
N LYS A 9 -5.34 17.77 21.17
CA LYS A 9 -5.05 18.81 22.17
C LYS A 9 -4.39 20.06 21.57
N GLY A 10 -4.99 20.58 20.50
CA GLY A 10 -4.51 21.76 19.79
C GLY A 10 -3.27 21.54 18.93
N LYS A 11 -2.87 20.28 18.66
CA LYS A 11 -1.69 19.97 17.85
C LYS A 11 -2.04 19.13 16.62
N VAL A 12 -1.59 19.57 15.45
CA VAL A 12 -1.65 18.83 14.19
C VAL A 12 -0.50 17.82 14.19
N VAL A 13 -0.84 16.54 14.36
CA VAL A 13 0.10 15.42 14.30
C VAL A 13 0.10 14.84 12.90
N ILE A 14 1.29 14.76 12.29
CA ILE A 14 1.48 14.24 10.94
C ILE A 14 2.86 13.57 10.80
N GLY A 15 2.90 12.48 10.04
CA GLY A 15 4.14 11.82 9.64
C GLY A 15 4.41 11.99 8.15
N ASN A 16 5.08 11.01 7.56
CA ASN A 16 5.50 11.02 6.17
C ASN A 16 5.63 9.59 5.64
N GLY A 17 5.77 9.46 4.33
CA GLY A 17 6.10 8.21 3.64
C GLY A 17 7.37 8.39 2.81
N GLY A 18 7.91 7.29 2.29
CA GLY A 18 9.10 7.28 1.45
C GLY A 18 10.14 6.22 1.80
N ALA A 19 9.80 5.20 2.59
CA ALA A 19 10.72 4.12 2.97
C ALA A 19 11.26 3.32 1.76
N GLU A 20 10.56 3.38 0.62
CA GLU A 20 11.05 2.82 -0.65
C GLU A 20 12.25 3.61 -1.21
N TYR A 21 12.46 4.85 -0.76
CA TYR A 21 13.54 5.74 -1.18
C TYR A 21 14.65 5.76 -0.10
N ARG A 22 15.13 6.94 0.31
CA ARG A 22 16.15 7.12 1.36
C ARG A 22 15.67 8.12 2.40
N VAL A 23 14.93 7.63 3.39
CA VAL A 23 14.34 8.50 4.43
C VAL A 23 14.46 7.87 5.80
N ARG A 24 14.48 8.74 6.81
CA ARG A 24 14.38 8.38 8.23
C ARG A 24 12.98 8.75 8.72
N GLY A 25 12.25 7.78 9.24
CA GLY A 25 10.87 7.93 9.66
C GLY A 25 10.73 8.77 10.94
N TYR A 26 9.69 9.59 10.96
CA TYR A 26 9.32 10.39 12.12
C TYR A 26 7.84 10.77 12.09
N VAL A 27 7.34 11.21 13.25
CA VAL A 27 6.06 11.90 13.39
C VAL A 27 6.30 13.22 14.12
N THR A 28 5.63 14.27 13.68
CA THR A 28 5.76 15.62 14.26
C THR A 28 4.40 16.13 14.67
N ALA A 29 4.35 16.82 15.80
CA ALA A 29 3.21 17.63 16.21
C ALA A 29 3.55 19.11 16.00
N TYR A 30 2.65 19.82 15.33
CA TYR A 30 2.69 21.26 15.17
C TYR A 30 1.54 21.89 15.93
N ASP A 31 1.75 23.05 16.52
CA ASP A 31 0.68 23.87 17.08
C ASP A 31 -0.35 24.20 15.97
N ALA A 32 -1.63 24.00 16.26
CA ALA A 32 -2.68 24.11 15.25
C ALA A 32 -2.99 25.55 14.84
N GLU A 33 -2.65 26.54 15.67
CA GLU A 33 -2.92 27.96 15.39
C GLU A 33 -1.77 28.60 14.62
N THR A 34 -0.53 28.27 15.02
CA THR A 34 0.69 28.95 14.53
C THR A 34 1.49 28.12 13.53
N GLY A 35 1.30 26.80 13.50
CA GLY A 35 2.15 25.88 12.75
C GLY A 35 3.54 25.67 13.36
N ALA A 36 3.81 26.21 14.55
CA ALA A 36 5.09 26.02 15.23
C ALA A 36 5.29 24.55 15.62
N GLN A 37 6.50 24.01 15.42
CA GLN A 37 6.80 22.63 15.81
C GLN A 37 6.77 22.50 17.34
N ALA A 38 5.84 21.70 17.87
CA ALA A 38 5.73 21.42 19.29
C ALA A 38 6.71 20.31 19.72
N TRP A 39 6.70 19.19 19.01
CA TRP A 39 7.62 18.06 19.25
C TRP A 39 7.77 17.20 17.99
N ARG A 40 8.86 16.44 17.93
CA ARG A 40 9.10 15.40 16.92
C ARG A 40 9.59 14.13 17.61
N TRP A 41 9.09 12.99 17.14
CA TRP A 41 9.54 11.67 17.54
C TRP A 41 10.06 10.92 16.32
N TRP A 42 11.31 10.47 16.35
CA TRP A 42 11.92 9.64 15.32
C TRP A 42 11.66 8.16 15.59
N SER A 43 11.33 7.39 14.55
CA SER A 43 11.01 5.97 14.70
C SER A 43 12.23 5.05 14.63
N VAL A 44 13.35 5.52 14.11
CA VAL A 44 14.58 4.74 13.99
C VAL A 44 15.80 5.60 14.38
N PRO A 45 16.87 4.99 14.91
CA PRO A 45 18.07 5.71 15.33
C PRO A 45 18.82 6.32 14.13
N GLY A 46 19.45 7.46 14.34
CA GLY A 46 20.33 8.13 13.38
C GLY A 46 21.75 7.55 13.41
N ASP A 47 22.75 8.34 13.04
CA ASP A 47 24.16 7.97 13.20
C ASP A 47 24.45 7.77 14.70
N PRO A 48 24.89 6.57 15.14
CA PRO A 48 25.16 6.30 16.55
C PRO A 48 26.36 7.05 17.12
N LYS A 49 27.14 7.75 16.28
CA LYS A 49 28.21 8.66 16.71
C LYS A 49 27.69 10.03 17.12
N GLU A 50 26.49 10.39 16.71
CA GLU A 50 25.83 11.65 17.05
C GLU A 50 24.99 11.51 18.33
N GLN A 51 24.63 12.64 18.93
CA GLN A 51 23.68 12.63 20.03
C GLN A 51 22.28 12.27 19.52
N PHE A 52 21.68 11.23 20.10
CA PHE A 52 20.31 10.85 19.81
C PHE A 52 19.30 11.92 20.26
N GLU A 53 18.28 12.17 19.44
CA GLU A 53 17.27 13.21 19.68
C GLU A 53 16.35 12.91 20.87
N GLN A 54 16.22 11.63 21.22
CA GLN A 54 15.35 11.12 22.27
C GLN A 54 16.00 9.86 22.90
N PRO A 55 15.94 9.67 24.24
CA PRO A 55 16.69 8.63 24.95
C PRO A 55 16.47 7.20 24.46
N GLU A 56 15.25 6.85 24.08
CA GLU A 56 14.90 5.49 23.67
C GLU A 56 15.57 5.05 22.36
N LEU A 57 16.07 6.00 21.55
CA LEU A 57 16.86 5.66 20.36
C LEU A 57 18.21 5.02 20.71
N ALA A 58 18.76 5.27 21.89
CA ALA A 58 20.00 4.62 22.32
C ALA A 58 19.78 3.11 22.51
N GLU A 59 18.64 2.72 23.09
CA GLU A 59 18.26 1.30 23.20
C GLU A 59 17.87 0.73 21.84
N ALA A 60 17.14 1.50 21.02
CA ALA A 60 16.81 1.09 19.67
C ALA A 60 18.08 0.80 18.85
N ALA A 61 19.12 1.66 18.91
CA ALA A 61 20.38 1.51 18.19
C ALA A 61 21.12 0.19 18.48
N LYS A 62 20.97 -0.38 19.68
CA LYS A 62 21.53 -1.72 20.01
C LYS A 62 20.92 -2.85 19.19
N THR A 63 19.76 -2.62 18.59
CA THR A 63 19.06 -3.58 17.72
C THR A 63 19.40 -3.40 16.24
N TRP A 64 20.34 -2.51 15.91
CA TRP A 64 20.83 -2.27 14.55
C TRP A 64 22.32 -2.54 14.44
N ASN A 65 22.74 -2.93 13.23
CA ASN A 65 24.12 -3.22 12.89
C ASN A 65 24.51 -2.52 11.57
N GLY A 66 25.80 -2.29 11.35
CA GLY A 66 26.29 -1.63 10.13
C GLY A 66 25.97 -0.14 10.07
N GLU A 67 25.80 0.41 8.86
CA GLU A 67 25.65 1.85 8.60
C GLU A 67 24.24 2.23 8.11
N TRP A 68 23.20 1.73 8.78
CA TRP A 68 21.80 1.90 8.36
C TRP A 68 21.39 3.36 8.14
N TRP A 69 21.95 4.29 8.92
CA TRP A 69 21.61 5.72 8.88
C TRP A 69 21.94 6.37 7.54
N LYS A 70 22.88 5.82 6.75
CA LYS A 70 23.22 6.34 5.41
C LYS A 70 22.06 6.23 4.42
N LEU A 71 21.17 5.25 4.60
CA LEU A 71 19.95 5.10 3.79
C LEU A 71 18.69 5.56 4.54
N GLY A 72 18.85 6.03 5.78
CA GLY A 72 17.80 6.56 6.64
C GLY A 72 17.11 5.50 7.51
N GLY A 73 17.25 4.22 7.19
CA GLY A 73 16.70 3.11 7.99
C GLY A 73 15.20 2.87 7.82
N GLY A 74 14.43 3.83 7.29
CA GLY A 74 12.98 3.69 7.03
C GLY A 74 12.13 4.04 8.26
N GLY A 75 11.11 3.23 8.55
CA GLY A 75 10.23 3.39 9.71
C GLY A 75 9.20 4.51 9.56
N THR A 76 8.86 4.88 8.33
CA THR A 76 7.96 6.01 8.03
C THR A 76 6.56 5.83 8.63
N ILE A 77 5.96 6.92 9.12
CA ILE A 77 4.65 6.91 9.81
C ILE A 77 3.64 7.57 8.86
N TRP A 78 3.18 6.81 7.86
CA TRP A 78 2.46 7.38 6.71
C TRP A 78 0.93 7.28 6.77
N ASP A 79 0.35 6.63 7.79
CA ASP A 79 -1.11 6.44 7.91
C ASP A 79 -1.61 6.32 9.37
N GLY A 80 -1.61 5.10 9.93
CA GLY A 80 -2.28 4.73 11.17
C GLY A 80 -1.85 5.55 12.40
N MET A 81 -2.79 6.36 12.91
CA MET A 81 -2.68 7.09 14.16
C MET A 81 -4.04 7.10 14.88
N ALA A 82 -4.04 6.86 16.19
CA ALA A 82 -5.24 6.91 17.03
C ALA A 82 -4.92 7.59 18.37
N TYR A 83 -5.86 8.35 18.92
CA TYR A 83 -5.70 9.02 20.22
C TYR A 83 -6.71 8.49 21.22
N ASP A 84 -6.22 8.09 22.39
CA ASP A 84 -7.04 7.73 23.54
C ASP A 84 -7.05 8.86 24.56
N PRO A 85 -8.17 9.60 24.71
CA PRO A 85 -8.28 10.66 25.71
C PRO A 85 -8.31 10.13 27.14
N GLU A 86 -8.74 8.88 27.38
CA GLU A 86 -8.80 8.30 28.73
C GLU A 86 -7.39 8.01 29.27
N LEU A 87 -6.47 7.61 28.38
CA LEU A 87 -5.08 7.31 28.73
C LEU A 87 -4.11 8.47 28.45
N ASP A 88 -4.62 9.59 27.93
CA ASP A 88 -3.85 10.68 27.32
C ASP A 88 -2.67 10.16 26.49
N THR A 89 -2.96 9.29 25.52
CA THR A 89 -1.96 8.55 24.74
C THR A 89 -2.30 8.58 23.27
N ILE A 90 -1.33 8.94 22.43
CA ILE A 90 -1.43 8.78 20.98
C ILE A 90 -0.67 7.51 20.57
N PHE A 91 -1.33 6.64 19.81
CA PHE A 91 -0.75 5.46 19.19
C PHE A 91 -0.41 5.78 17.74
N VAL A 92 0.78 5.41 17.32
CA VAL A 92 1.25 5.55 15.94
C VAL A 92 1.77 4.21 15.42
N GLY A 93 1.50 3.94 14.15
CA GLY A 93 2.03 2.78 13.45
C GLY A 93 3.28 3.13 12.65
N THR A 94 4.36 2.36 12.77
CA THR A 94 5.62 2.59 12.05
C THR A 94 5.77 1.67 10.84
N GLY A 95 6.45 2.18 9.82
CA GLY A 95 6.61 1.51 8.53
C GLY A 95 7.71 0.44 8.48
N ASN A 96 7.92 -0.05 7.26
CA ASN A 96 9.03 -0.88 6.83
C ASN A 96 10.36 -0.13 6.84
N GLY A 97 11.45 -0.87 6.78
CA GLY A 97 12.83 -0.40 6.78
C GLY A 97 13.34 -0.06 5.39
N THR A 98 14.45 0.67 5.38
CA THR A 98 15.13 1.11 4.16
C THR A 98 16.61 0.71 4.21
N PRO A 99 17.09 -0.14 3.27
CA PRO A 99 16.33 -0.92 2.29
C PRO A 99 15.40 -1.95 2.97
N TRP A 100 14.51 -2.58 2.21
CA TRP A 100 13.66 -3.65 2.74
C TRP A 100 14.54 -4.84 3.20
N ASN A 101 15.50 -5.24 2.37
CA ASN A 101 16.40 -6.36 2.67
C ASN A 101 17.24 -6.13 3.94
N GLN A 102 16.97 -6.91 4.99
CA GLN A 102 17.65 -6.77 6.29
C GLN A 102 19.17 -6.96 6.21
N ASN A 103 19.66 -7.89 5.39
CA ASN A 103 21.10 -8.15 5.30
C ASN A 103 21.88 -6.97 4.68
N LEU A 104 21.21 -6.10 3.92
CA LEU A 104 21.78 -4.84 3.43
C LEU A 104 21.59 -3.70 4.43
N ARG A 105 20.40 -3.62 5.04
CA ARG A 105 20.05 -2.56 6.00
C ARG A 105 20.80 -2.65 7.32
N SER A 106 20.91 -3.87 7.85
CA SER A 106 21.45 -4.19 9.17
C SER A 106 22.18 -5.55 9.12
N PRO A 107 23.40 -5.59 8.54
CA PRO A 107 24.17 -6.83 8.43
C PRO A 107 24.38 -7.50 9.79
N GLY A 108 24.18 -8.81 9.88
CA GLY A 108 24.21 -9.51 11.18
C GLY A 108 22.87 -9.51 11.93
N GLY A 109 21.83 -8.90 11.36
CA GLY A 109 20.46 -8.95 11.86
C GLY A 109 20.15 -7.89 12.92
N GLY A 110 19.38 -8.28 13.93
CA GLY A 110 18.80 -7.40 14.94
C GLY A 110 17.31 -7.12 14.72
N ASP A 111 16.63 -6.65 15.75
CA ASP A 111 15.18 -6.36 15.67
C ASP A 111 14.88 -5.10 14.87
N ASN A 112 15.86 -4.21 14.70
CA ASN A 112 15.75 -2.94 14.00
C ASN A 112 14.60 -2.07 14.53
N LEU A 113 14.58 -1.80 15.84
CA LEU A 113 13.56 -0.96 16.47
C LEU A 113 13.60 0.49 15.94
N TYR A 114 12.47 1.16 15.75
CA TYR A 114 11.08 0.72 15.94
C TYR A 114 10.40 0.43 14.58
N LEU A 115 11.04 -0.29 13.66
CA LEU A 115 10.38 -0.72 12.42
C LEU A 115 9.17 -1.63 12.73
N SER A 116 8.14 -1.58 11.87
CA SER A 116 6.95 -2.45 11.96
C SER A 116 6.41 -2.58 13.38
N SER A 117 6.07 -1.46 14.00
CA SER A 117 5.70 -1.38 15.41
C SER A 117 4.46 -0.52 15.64
N ILE A 118 3.71 -0.87 16.68
CA ILE A 118 2.72 -0.01 17.31
C ILE A 118 3.42 0.70 18.46
N VAL A 119 3.43 2.03 18.45
CA VAL A 119 4.14 2.84 19.45
C VAL A 119 3.17 3.78 20.14
N ALA A 120 3.21 3.81 21.47
CA ALA A 120 2.45 4.71 22.31
C ALA A 120 3.32 5.89 22.74
N LEU A 121 2.84 7.11 22.49
CA LEU A 121 3.50 8.37 22.82
C LEU A 121 2.61 9.23 23.71
N ASP A 122 3.23 10.08 24.53
CA ASP A 122 2.57 11.21 25.15
C ASP A 122 2.21 12.27 24.09
N PRO A 123 0.94 12.67 23.94
CA PRO A 123 0.51 13.57 22.87
C PRO A 123 0.99 15.02 23.09
N ASN A 124 1.33 15.40 24.33
CA ASN A 124 1.74 16.76 24.66
C ASN A 124 3.22 16.98 24.35
N THR A 125 4.04 15.93 24.52
CA THR A 125 5.51 16.02 24.50
C THR A 125 6.19 15.12 23.48
N GLY A 126 5.48 14.15 22.90
CA GLY A 126 6.06 13.13 22.03
C GLY A 126 6.88 12.07 22.76
N LYS A 127 6.92 12.08 24.10
CA LYS A 127 7.70 11.12 24.89
C LYS A 127 7.18 9.70 24.69
N TYR A 128 8.09 8.77 24.43
CA TYR A 128 7.81 7.34 24.36
C TYR A 128 7.21 6.78 25.66
N LYS A 129 6.18 5.94 25.53
CA LYS A 129 5.56 5.19 26.65
C LYS A 129 5.84 3.69 26.55
N TRP A 130 5.43 3.08 25.45
CA TRP A 130 5.64 1.65 25.17
C TRP A 130 5.60 1.39 23.65
N HIS A 131 6.09 0.23 23.22
CA HIS A 131 5.86 -0.26 21.86
C HIS A 131 5.56 -1.77 21.87
N TYR A 132 4.98 -2.23 20.77
CA TYR A 132 4.91 -3.64 20.39
C TYR A 132 5.35 -3.77 18.94
N GLN A 133 6.38 -4.57 18.68
CA GLN A 133 6.91 -4.78 17.34
C GLN A 133 6.21 -5.97 16.67
N THR A 134 5.44 -5.71 15.61
CA THR A 134 4.66 -6.74 14.91
C THR A 134 5.52 -7.63 14.03
N THR A 135 6.62 -7.11 13.49
CA THR A 135 7.55 -7.86 12.63
C THR A 135 9.00 -7.49 12.93
N PRO A 136 9.64 -8.16 13.92
CA PRO A 136 11.05 -7.92 14.24
C PRO A 136 11.98 -8.19 13.05
N GLY A 137 12.90 -7.25 12.80
CA GLY A 137 13.85 -7.35 11.70
C GLY A 137 13.18 -7.49 10.34
N GLU A 138 12.04 -6.83 10.10
CA GLU A 138 11.23 -7.01 8.88
C GLU A 138 12.06 -6.89 7.59
N THR A 139 11.74 -7.71 6.58
CA THR A 139 12.49 -7.73 5.30
C THR A 139 11.57 -7.79 4.06
N TRP A 140 10.27 -7.60 4.26
CA TRP A 140 9.22 -7.91 3.28
C TRP A 140 8.30 -6.72 2.98
N ASP A 141 8.71 -5.49 3.35
CA ASP A 141 7.82 -4.32 3.31
C ASP A 141 6.59 -4.51 4.22
N TYR A 142 6.78 -5.10 5.41
CA TYR A 142 5.71 -5.29 6.38
C TYR A 142 5.63 -4.09 7.32
N THR A 143 4.87 -3.09 6.90
CA THR A 143 4.49 -1.94 7.74
C THR A 143 3.55 -2.36 8.86
N ALA A 144 3.56 -1.60 9.96
CA ALA A 144 2.52 -1.57 10.99
C ALA A 144 1.78 -0.22 11.01
N THR A 145 1.71 0.44 9.85
CA THR A 145 1.04 1.72 9.63
C THR A 145 -0.44 1.57 9.32
N GLN A 146 -0.97 0.36 9.32
CA GLN A 146 -2.38 0.12 9.04
C GLN A 146 -3.26 0.80 10.11
N PRO A 147 -4.53 1.14 9.78
CA PRO A 147 -5.43 1.81 10.70
C PRO A 147 -5.48 1.17 12.10
N ILE A 148 -5.33 2.01 13.13
CA ILE A 148 -5.33 1.60 14.54
C ILE A 148 -6.70 1.90 15.13
N MET A 149 -7.31 0.92 15.80
CA MET A 149 -8.57 1.11 16.54
C MET A 149 -8.34 1.00 18.04
N ILE A 150 -8.98 1.88 18.79
CA ILE A 150 -9.08 1.79 20.25
C ILE A 150 -10.51 1.36 20.56
N ALA A 151 -10.67 0.36 21.41
CA ALA A 151 -11.99 -0.09 21.82
C ALA A 151 -11.94 -0.61 23.25
N ASP A 152 -13.12 -0.70 23.85
CA ASP A 152 -13.30 -1.56 25.01
C ASP A 152 -13.85 -2.90 24.55
N LEU A 153 -13.15 -3.98 24.91
CA LEU A 153 -13.60 -5.34 24.65
C LEU A 153 -14.03 -6.02 25.95
N GLN A 154 -15.05 -6.85 25.85
CA GLN A 154 -15.51 -7.67 26.97
C GLN A 154 -14.76 -9.00 26.98
N TYR A 155 -14.00 -9.24 28.06
CA TYR A 155 -13.39 -10.53 28.35
C TYR A 155 -14.12 -11.21 29.52
N PRO A 156 -13.95 -12.53 29.73
CA PRO A 156 -14.51 -13.24 30.88
C PRO A 156 -14.13 -12.62 32.23
N GLU A 157 -12.90 -12.12 32.36
CA GLU A 157 -12.37 -11.47 33.56
C GLU A 157 -12.76 -10.00 33.70
N GLY A 158 -13.44 -9.42 32.70
CA GLY A 158 -13.90 -8.04 32.72
C GLY A 158 -13.61 -7.26 31.44
N LYS A 159 -14.03 -6.00 31.45
CA LYS A 159 -13.84 -5.05 30.36
C LYS A 159 -12.37 -4.63 30.27
N ARG A 160 -11.78 -4.68 29.07
CA ARG A 160 -10.40 -4.23 28.81
C ARG A 160 -10.37 -3.18 27.71
N ARG A 161 -9.67 -2.07 27.96
CA ARG A 161 -9.34 -1.07 26.94
C ARG A 161 -8.17 -1.57 26.10
N VAL A 162 -8.36 -1.69 24.80
CA VAL A 162 -7.39 -2.31 23.89
C VAL A 162 -7.05 -1.42 22.71
N VAL A 163 -5.87 -1.68 22.14
CA VAL A 163 -5.46 -1.21 20.82
C VAL A 163 -5.48 -2.42 19.88
N MET A 164 -6.15 -2.29 18.74
CA MET A 164 -6.30 -3.35 17.74
C MET A 164 -5.69 -2.92 16.40
N GLN A 165 -4.99 -3.84 15.74
CA GLN A 165 -4.46 -3.59 14.40
C GLN A 165 -4.35 -4.88 13.60
N ALA A 166 -4.65 -4.79 12.30
CA ALA A 166 -4.37 -5.82 11.30
C ALA A 166 -3.30 -5.31 10.32
N PRO A 167 -2.00 -5.36 10.64
CA PRO A 167 -0.95 -4.88 9.75
C PRO A 167 -0.78 -5.77 8.50
N LYS A 168 0.09 -5.33 7.58
CA LYS A 168 0.38 -6.05 6.33
C LYS A 168 0.71 -7.53 6.53
N ASN A 169 1.37 -7.86 7.65
CA ASN A 169 1.94 -9.18 7.94
C ASN A 169 0.91 -10.32 8.10
N GLY A 170 -0.39 -10.02 8.19
CA GLY A 170 -1.46 -11.02 8.20
C GLY A 170 -1.89 -11.57 9.56
N PHE A 171 -1.35 -11.04 10.66
CA PHE A 171 -1.84 -11.29 12.02
C PHE A 171 -2.73 -10.15 12.51
N PHE A 172 -3.78 -10.47 13.27
CA PHE A 172 -4.63 -9.50 13.94
C PHE A 172 -4.18 -9.37 15.39
N TYR A 173 -3.66 -8.20 15.76
CA TYR A 173 -3.13 -7.94 17.09
C TYR A 173 -4.17 -7.24 17.95
N VAL A 174 -4.29 -7.69 19.19
CA VAL A 174 -5.00 -7.00 20.27
C VAL A 174 -4.02 -6.80 21.41
N LEU A 175 -3.79 -5.55 21.77
CA LEU A 175 -2.89 -5.14 22.84
C LEU A 175 -3.67 -4.45 23.95
N ASP A 176 -3.26 -4.63 25.20
CA ASP A 176 -3.70 -3.78 26.30
C ASP A 176 -3.26 -2.33 26.03
N ALA A 177 -4.21 -1.39 25.97
CA ALA A 177 -3.93 -0.02 25.52
C ALA A 177 -3.01 0.76 26.48
N LYS A 178 -2.99 0.39 27.76
CA LYS A 178 -2.19 1.07 28.78
C LYS A 178 -0.74 0.58 28.77
N THR A 179 -0.55 -0.73 28.60
CA THR A 179 0.75 -1.39 28.82
C THR A 179 1.43 -1.88 27.56
N GLY A 180 0.72 -1.98 26.44
CA GLY A 180 1.23 -2.60 25.20
C GLY A 180 1.32 -4.12 25.28
N LYS A 181 0.85 -4.75 26.36
CA LYS A 181 0.89 -6.20 26.54
C LYS A 181 0.04 -6.89 25.47
N LEU A 182 0.61 -7.89 24.82
CA LEU A 182 -0.10 -8.72 23.84
C LEU A 182 -1.21 -9.55 24.51
N LEU A 183 -2.43 -9.44 23.97
CA LEU A 183 -3.60 -10.19 24.40
C LEU A 183 -4.02 -11.25 23.37
N ASN A 184 -3.90 -10.95 22.07
CA ASN A 184 -4.26 -11.86 20.98
C ASN A 184 -3.43 -11.53 19.72
N ALA A 185 -3.02 -12.55 18.96
CA ALA A 185 -2.26 -12.44 17.70
C ALA A 185 -2.56 -13.60 16.74
N ASN A 186 -3.81 -13.74 16.30
CA ASN A 186 -4.23 -14.79 15.40
C ASN A 186 -4.11 -14.39 13.92
N LYS A 187 -3.86 -15.36 13.04
CA LYS A 187 -3.82 -15.13 11.57
C LYS A 187 -5.22 -14.80 11.07
N PHE A 188 -5.38 -13.68 10.37
CA PHE A 188 -6.63 -13.36 9.66
C PHE A 188 -6.62 -13.80 8.19
N ALA A 189 -5.48 -14.27 7.69
CA ALA A 189 -5.29 -14.78 6.33
C ALA A 189 -4.19 -15.87 6.29
N PRO A 190 -4.11 -16.69 5.23
CA PRO A 190 -3.02 -17.66 5.05
C PRO A 190 -1.65 -16.98 4.88
N LEU A 191 -0.63 -17.48 5.58
CA LEU A 191 0.73 -16.89 5.61
C LEU A 191 1.79 -17.95 5.36
N THR A 192 2.90 -17.56 4.74
CA THR A 192 4.11 -18.41 4.55
C THR A 192 5.37 -17.83 5.17
N TRP A 193 5.30 -16.68 5.84
CA TRP A 193 6.46 -16.09 6.54
C TRP A 193 6.58 -16.49 8.02
N ALA A 194 5.46 -16.80 8.69
CA ALA A 194 5.44 -17.21 10.08
C ALA A 194 4.31 -18.21 10.36
N THR A 195 4.56 -19.14 11.29
CA THR A 195 3.61 -20.19 11.66
C THR A 195 2.57 -19.71 12.67
N HIS A 196 2.96 -18.86 13.61
CA HIS A 196 2.11 -18.23 14.63
C HIS A 196 2.89 -17.10 15.32
N VAL A 197 2.25 -16.39 16.25
CA VAL A 197 2.93 -15.57 17.25
C VAL A 197 2.97 -16.36 18.55
N ASP A 198 4.16 -16.58 19.10
CA ASP A 198 4.33 -17.21 20.40
C ASP A 198 3.85 -16.24 21.47
N MET A 199 2.77 -16.59 22.17
CA MET A 199 2.15 -15.74 23.18
C MET A 199 2.98 -15.59 24.47
N THR A 200 3.99 -16.43 24.67
CA THR A 200 4.93 -16.33 25.81
C THR A 200 5.95 -15.23 25.56
N THR A 201 6.52 -15.22 24.35
CA THR A 201 7.55 -14.24 23.98
C THR A 201 6.95 -12.98 23.35
N GLY A 202 5.72 -13.06 22.83
CA GLY A 202 5.08 -12.04 22.02
C GLY A 202 5.66 -11.93 20.61
N ARG A 203 6.42 -12.93 20.14
CA ARG A 203 7.19 -12.85 18.88
C ARG A 203 6.65 -13.79 17.81
N PRO A 204 6.66 -13.40 16.53
CA PRO A 204 6.38 -14.31 15.42
C PRO A 204 7.38 -15.47 15.39
N VAL A 205 6.88 -16.69 15.24
CA VAL A 205 7.69 -17.88 14.94
C VAL A 205 7.83 -17.99 13.42
N GLU A 206 8.92 -17.43 12.91
CA GLU A 206 9.20 -17.34 11.48
C GLU A 206 9.42 -18.72 10.84
N ILE A 207 9.01 -18.83 9.58
CA ILE A 207 9.35 -19.93 8.69
C ILE A 207 10.71 -19.58 8.07
N PRO A 208 11.80 -20.31 8.37
CA PRO A 208 13.16 -19.92 7.99
C PRO A 208 13.33 -19.64 6.49
N GLU A 209 12.61 -20.37 5.63
CA GLU A 209 12.67 -20.25 4.17
C GLU A 209 12.18 -18.89 3.66
N ALA A 210 11.34 -18.18 4.43
CA ALA A 210 10.83 -16.87 4.06
C ALA A 210 11.90 -15.76 4.14
N ARG A 211 13.01 -15.99 4.85
CA ARG A 211 14.17 -15.09 4.93
C ARG A 211 15.07 -15.27 3.70
N PHE A 212 14.52 -14.90 2.53
CA PHE A 212 15.20 -14.99 1.23
C PHE A 212 16.59 -14.36 1.22
N GLU A 213 16.78 -13.29 2.00
CA GLU A 213 18.05 -12.59 2.14
C GLU A 213 19.11 -13.41 2.88
N ARG A 214 18.69 -14.31 3.78
CA ARG A 214 19.57 -15.20 4.55
C ARG A 214 19.82 -16.51 3.83
N THR A 215 18.79 -17.07 3.20
CA THR A 215 18.91 -18.33 2.43
C THR A 215 19.64 -18.14 1.10
N GLY A 216 19.61 -16.92 0.54
CA GLY A 216 20.18 -16.63 -0.77
C GLY A 216 19.36 -17.19 -1.93
N VAL A 217 18.14 -17.68 -1.67
CA VAL A 217 17.24 -18.30 -2.65
C VAL A 217 16.01 -17.42 -2.85
N PRO A 218 15.58 -17.15 -4.11
CA PRO A 218 14.30 -16.52 -4.36
C PRO A 218 13.13 -17.34 -3.80
N THR A 219 12.29 -16.73 -2.96
CA THR A 219 11.22 -17.44 -2.26
C THR A 219 9.87 -16.76 -2.46
N VAL A 220 8.82 -17.57 -2.66
CA VAL A 220 7.43 -17.09 -2.67
C VAL A 220 6.94 -16.88 -1.23
N VAL A 221 6.69 -15.63 -0.85
CA VAL A 221 6.26 -15.23 0.49
C VAL A 221 4.86 -14.61 0.44
N ALA A 222 3.99 -15.05 1.35
CA ALA A 222 2.68 -14.51 1.62
C ALA A 222 2.66 -13.98 3.08
N PRO A 223 2.29 -12.71 3.32
CA PRO A 223 1.90 -11.69 2.33
C PRO A 223 2.99 -11.20 1.38
N GLN A 224 2.60 -10.69 0.22
CA GLN A 224 3.43 -9.78 -0.57
C GLN A 224 3.56 -8.39 0.09
N ALA A 225 4.35 -7.49 -0.50
CA ALA A 225 4.59 -6.12 -0.04
C ALA A 225 3.31 -5.28 0.14
N LEU A 226 2.24 -5.56 -0.61
CA LEU A 226 0.93 -4.92 -0.41
C LEU A 226 0.17 -5.42 0.83
N GLY A 227 0.65 -6.48 1.48
CA GLY A 227 0.09 -7.04 2.69
C GLY A 227 -1.22 -7.82 2.49
N MET A 228 -1.66 -8.46 3.57
CA MET A 228 -3.00 -9.06 3.65
C MET A 228 -4.07 -8.00 3.95
N HIS A 229 -3.68 -6.92 4.62
CA HIS A 229 -4.46 -5.70 4.79
C HIS A 229 -3.51 -4.50 4.66
N ASN A 230 -3.98 -3.42 4.03
CA ASN A 230 -3.19 -2.22 3.77
C ASN A 230 -3.94 -1.00 4.35
N TRP A 231 -3.79 0.19 3.77
CA TRP A 231 -4.37 1.44 4.28
C TRP A 231 -5.91 1.53 4.29
N HIS A 232 -6.60 0.59 3.63
CA HIS A 232 -8.07 0.61 3.52
C HIS A 232 -8.70 0.48 4.92
N PRO A 233 -9.48 1.46 5.41
CA PRO A 233 -9.96 1.42 6.80
C PRO A 233 -10.82 0.19 7.12
N MET A 234 -10.51 -0.46 8.23
CA MET A 234 -11.41 -1.41 8.90
C MET A 234 -12.40 -0.68 9.83
N ALA A 235 -13.49 -1.34 10.20
CA ALA A 235 -14.50 -0.78 11.11
C ALA A 235 -14.81 -1.74 12.26
N PHE A 236 -15.10 -1.21 13.44
CA PHE A 236 -15.53 -1.99 14.60
C PHE A 236 -16.98 -1.64 14.97
N SER A 237 -17.80 -2.66 15.25
CA SER A 237 -19.15 -2.47 15.80
C SER A 237 -19.18 -2.89 17.26
N GLN A 238 -19.54 -1.96 18.14
CA GLN A 238 -19.75 -2.24 19.56
C GLN A 238 -20.95 -3.16 19.81
N ASP A 239 -21.95 -3.17 18.91
CA ASP A 239 -23.17 -3.94 19.08
C ASP A 239 -22.94 -5.43 18.73
N THR A 240 -22.12 -5.72 17.72
CA THR A 240 -21.77 -7.11 17.34
C THR A 240 -20.49 -7.60 18.00
N GLY A 241 -19.65 -6.68 18.49
CA GLY A 241 -18.30 -6.99 18.96
C GLY A 241 -17.33 -7.38 17.86
N LEU A 242 -17.67 -7.16 16.58
CA LEU A 242 -16.89 -7.62 15.43
C LEU A 242 -16.12 -6.47 14.77
N VAL A 243 -14.96 -6.83 14.22
CA VAL A 243 -14.17 -6.01 13.32
C VAL A 243 -14.43 -6.45 11.88
N TYR A 244 -14.77 -5.51 11.01
CA TYR A 244 -14.97 -5.70 9.58
C TYR A 244 -13.71 -5.26 8.84
N LEU A 245 -12.97 -6.24 8.34
CA LEU A 245 -11.61 -6.10 7.82
C LEU A 245 -11.55 -6.38 6.31
N PRO A 246 -11.08 -5.42 5.48
CA PRO A 246 -10.76 -5.69 4.08
C PRO A 246 -9.51 -6.57 3.97
N VAL A 247 -9.61 -7.74 3.33
CA VAL A 247 -8.49 -8.68 3.19
C VAL A 247 -8.16 -8.91 1.73
N THR A 248 -6.88 -8.90 1.39
CA THR A 248 -6.31 -9.30 0.09
C THR A 248 -5.29 -10.41 0.26
N VAL A 249 -5.68 -11.64 -0.07
CA VAL A 249 -4.77 -12.80 -0.08
C VAL A 249 -3.89 -12.73 -1.31
N SER A 250 -2.59 -12.58 -1.09
CA SER A 250 -1.61 -12.47 -2.18
C SER A 250 -0.18 -12.82 -1.73
N ALA A 251 0.63 -13.26 -2.69
CA ALA A 251 2.01 -13.70 -2.48
C ALA A 251 2.95 -13.14 -3.56
N ALA A 252 4.23 -13.00 -3.21
CA ALA A 252 5.29 -12.47 -4.05
C ALA A 252 6.47 -13.41 -4.10
N THR A 253 7.24 -13.41 -5.20
CA THR A 253 8.66 -13.80 -5.06
C THR A 253 9.47 -12.63 -4.53
N TYR A 254 10.23 -12.88 -3.46
CA TYR A 254 11.31 -12.01 -3.01
C TYR A 254 12.64 -12.65 -3.43
N SER A 255 13.39 -11.94 -4.26
CA SER A 255 14.72 -12.38 -4.71
C SER A 255 15.80 -11.62 -3.95
N PRO A 256 16.80 -12.29 -3.37
CA PRO A 256 17.89 -11.62 -2.70
C PRO A 256 18.80 -10.90 -3.71
N ILE A 257 19.40 -9.80 -3.28
CA ILE A 257 20.51 -9.13 -3.97
C ILE A 257 21.74 -9.26 -3.07
N LYS A 258 22.90 -9.54 -3.67
CA LYS A 258 24.16 -9.55 -2.92
C LYS A 258 24.61 -8.12 -2.61
N PRO A 259 25.25 -7.86 -1.45
CA PRO A 259 25.70 -6.52 -1.07
C PRO A 259 26.51 -5.79 -2.15
N GLU A 260 27.40 -6.50 -2.85
CA GLU A 260 28.21 -5.95 -3.94
C GLU A 260 27.40 -5.47 -5.16
N ASP A 261 26.24 -6.09 -5.39
CA ASP A 261 25.34 -5.80 -6.52
C ASP A 261 24.32 -4.71 -6.19
N PHE A 262 24.11 -4.41 -4.90
CA PHE A 262 23.18 -3.36 -4.50
C PHE A 262 23.77 -1.97 -4.79
N LYS A 263 23.16 -1.25 -5.74
CA LYS A 263 23.51 0.13 -6.07
C LYS A 263 22.42 1.06 -5.56
N VAL A 264 22.84 2.05 -4.78
CA VAL A 264 21.95 3.08 -4.24
C VAL A 264 21.42 3.94 -5.38
N ASN A 265 20.10 4.04 -5.50
CA ASN A 265 19.44 4.92 -6.45
C ASN A 265 19.06 6.24 -5.75
N MET A 266 19.73 7.34 -6.11
CA MET A 266 19.52 8.63 -5.46
C MET A 266 18.13 9.24 -5.73
N ASN A 267 17.50 8.86 -6.84
CA ASN A 267 16.27 9.47 -7.33
C ASN A 267 15.12 8.44 -7.48
N GLY A 268 15.31 7.23 -6.95
CA GLY A 268 14.40 6.12 -7.13
C GLY A 268 14.39 5.16 -5.96
N TRP A 269 13.86 3.97 -6.21
CA TRP A 269 13.66 2.98 -5.16
C TRP A 269 14.97 2.31 -4.75
N ASN A 270 15.10 2.03 -3.45
CA ASN A 270 16.22 1.39 -2.78
C ASN A 270 15.74 0.20 -1.95
N THR A 271 14.90 -0.67 -2.52
CA THR A 271 14.27 -1.78 -1.78
C THR A 271 15.27 -2.88 -1.41
N GLY A 272 16.37 -3.03 -2.15
CA GLY A 272 17.37 -4.08 -1.90
C GLY A 272 16.90 -5.49 -2.26
N ILE A 273 15.84 -5.60 -3.07
CA ILE A 273 15.30 -6.87 -3.58
C ILE A 273 15.44 -6.94 -5.10
N GLY A 274 15.70 -8.14 -5.61
CA GLY A 274 15.88 -8.42 -7.03
C GLY A 274 14.54 -8.41 -7.75
N PHE A 275 14.34 -7.44 -8.63
CA PHE A 275 13.17 -7.35 -9.50
C PHE A 275 13.38 -8.07 -10.84
N SER A 276 14.15 -9.17 -10.88
CA SER A 276 14.38 -9.93 -12.12
C SER A 276 13.11 -10.50 -12.77
N ALA A 277 11.96 -10.41 -12.07
CA ALA A 277 10.62 -10.69 -12.60
C ALA A 277 9.75 -9.43 -12.86
N GLY A 278 10.31 -8.22 -12.72
CA GLY A 278 9.63 -6.91 -12.81
C GLY A 278 9.49 -6.19 -11.45
N PRO A 279 9.28 -4.87 -11.41
CA PRO A 279 9.15 -4.06 -10.18
C PRO A 279 7.79 -4.21 -9.49
N GLY A 280 6.84 -4.84 -10.15
CA GLY A 280 5.64 -5.33 -9.49
C GLY A 280 6.03 -6.65 -8.84
N VAL A 281 5.58 -6.86 -7.62
CA VAL A 281 5.40 -8.21 -7.14
C VAL A 281 4.54 -8.96 -8.17
N THR A 282 5.19 -9.69 -9.08
CA THR A 282 4.50 -10.53 -10.02
C THR A 282 4.05 -11.76 -9.24
N PRO A 283 2.74 -12.05 -9.16
CA PRO A 283 2.30 -13.37 -8.75
C PRO A 283 3.03 -14.39 -9.62
N VAL A 284 3.85 -15.26 -9.03
CA VAL A 284 4.48 -16.31 -9.81
C VAL A 284 3.40 -17.22 -10.35
N ILE A 285 3.30 -17.30 -11.67
CA ILE A 285 2.63 -18.39 -12.36
C ILE A 285 3.61 -19.55 -12.36
N ALA A 286 3.65 -20.34 -11.28
CA ALA A 286 4.33 -21.63 -11.28
C ALA A 286 3.33 -22.67 -11.79
N GLY A 287 3.63 -23.29 -12.94
CA GLY A 287 2.79 -24.35 -13.51
C GLY A 287 1.44 -23.91 -14.07
N GLY A 288 1.32 -22.66 -14.55
CA GLY A 288 0.09 -22.18 -15.20
C GLY A 288 -1.06 -21.82 -14.26
N LYS A 289 -0.85 -21.86 -12.94
CA LYS A 289 -1.83 -21.39 -11.94
C LYS A 289 -1.30 -20.13 -11.27
N ALA A 290 -2.02 -19.03 -11.42
CA ALA A 290 -1.76 -17.81 -10.66
C ALA A 290 -1.78 -18.11 -9.16
N THR A 291 -0.82 -17.58 -8.38
CA THR A 291 -0.95 -17.53 -6.92
C THR A 291 -2.30 -16.92 -6.58
N VAL A 292 -3.08 -17.59 -5.73
CA VAL A 292 -4.45 -17.23 -5.32
C VAL A 292 -4.54 -15.73 -5.03
N GLN A 293 -5.12 -14.97 -5.96
CA GLN A 293 -5.54 -13.58 -5.73
C GLN A 293 -7.00 -13.62 -5.31
N GLU A 294 -7.22 -13.71 -4.01
CA GLU A 294 -8.55 -13.59 -3.45
C GLU A 294 -8.63 -12.36 -2.57
N SER A 295 -9.80 -11.73 -2.53
CA SER A 295 -10.07 -10.66 -1.58
C SER A 295 -11.48 -10.79 -1.04
N TYR A 296 -11.66 -10.39 0.20
CA TYR A 296 -12.93 -10.52 0.90
C TYR A 296 -13.03 -9.48 2.02
N LEU A 297 -14.27 -9.17 2.40
CA LEU A 297 -14.58 -8.49 3.65
C LEU A 297 -14.72 -9.56 4.75
N LEU A 298 -13.85 -9.53 5.74
CA LEU A 298 -13.83 -10.46 6.85
C LEU A 298 -14.54 -9.85 8.06
N ALA A 299 -15.45 -10.59 8.70
CA ALA A 299 -15.94 -10.28 10.04
C ALA A 299 -15.14 -11.09 11.07
N TRP A 300 -14.34 -10.38 11.85
CA TRP A 300 -13.36 -10.91 12.78
C TRP A 300 -13.77 -10.64 14.22
N ASP A 301 -13.70 -11.65 15.08
CA ASP A 301 -13.88 -11.50 16.53
C ASP A 301 -12.52 -11.26 17.18
N PRO A 302 -12.27 -10.04 17.70
CA PRO A 302 -10.97 -9.70 18.27
C PRO A 302 -10.71 -10.35 19.63
N VAL A 303 -11.75 -10.81 20.35
CA VAL A 303 -11.60 -11.47 21.64
C VAL A 303 -11.12 -12.90 21.44
N THR A 304 -11.80 -13.65 20.57
CA THR A 304 -11.46 -15.06 20.30
C THR A 304 -10.37 -15.23 19.25
N GLY A 305 -10.11 -14.22 18.42
CA GLY A 305 -9.15 -14.30 17.32
C GLY A 305 -9.62 -15.23 16.21
N THR A 306 -10.93 -15.20 15.89
CA THR A 306 -11.54 -16.11 14.90
C THR A 306 -12.45 -15.36 13.94
N GLU A 307 -12.53 -15.86 12.71
CA GLU A 307 -13.53 -15.46 11.74
C GLU A 307 -14.95 -15.87 12.17
N LYS A 308 -15.91 -14.97 11.97
CA LYS A 308 -17.35 -15.28 12.08
C LYS A 308 -17.99 -15.52 10.73
N PHE A 309 -17.68 -14.68 9.75
CA PHE A 309 -18.07 -14.84 8.36
C PHE A 309 -17.15 -14.03 7.45
N ARG A 310 -17.22 -14.28 6.14
CA ARG A 310 -16.60 -13.43 5.12
C ARG A 310 -17.50 -13.25 3.92
N VAL A 311 -17.35 -12.11 3.24
CA VAL A 311 -18.00 -11.81 1.96
C VAL A 311 -16.92 -11.74 0.88
N LYS A 312 -16.92 -12.69 -0.05
CA LYS A 312 -15.96 -12.71 -1.16
C LYS A 312 -16.23 -11.57 -2.15
N ASN A 313 -15.15 -10.91 -2.60
CA ASN A 313 -15.24 -9.91 -3.65
C ASN A 313 -15.24 -10.60 -5.03
N ASP A 314 -16.14 -10.16 -5.91
CA ASP A 314 -16.20 -10.61 -7.31
C ASP A 314 -14.93 -10.23 -8.09
N VAL A 315 -14.35 -9.07 -7.77
CA VAL A 315 -13.14 -8.52 -8.38
C VAL A 315 -12.12 -8.30 -7.27
N TYR A 316 -10.90 -8.81 -7.48
CA TYR A 316 -9.81 -8.66 -6.52
C TYR A 316 -9.54 -7.19 -6.19
N GLY A 317 -9.53 -6.88 -4.90
CA GLY A 317 -9.24 -5.55 -4.38
C GLY A 317 -9.76 -5.36 -2.96
N ALA A 318 -9.19 -4.40 -2.24
CA ALA A 318 -9.67 -3.98 -0.94
C ALA A 318 -10.35 -2.60 -1.04
N THR A 319 -11.29 -2.37 -0.14
CA THR A 319 -12.04 -1.11 0.00
C THR A 319 -12.30 -0.89 1.48
N GLY A 320 -12.21 0.37 1.93
CA GLY A 320 -12.51 0.70 3.32
C GLY A 320 -13.97 0.48 3.71
N VAL A 321 -14.20 0.29 5.00
CA VAL A 321 -15.50 -0.14 5.56
C VAL A 321 -16.05 0.92 6.52
N LEU A 322 -17.37 1.04 6.56
CA LEU A 322 -18.12 1.77 7.58
C LEU A 322 -19.08 0.82 8.29
N ALA A 323 -19.09 0.80 9.62
CA ALA A 323 -20.11 0.10 10.43
C ALA A 323 -21.03 1.13 11.12
N THR A 324 -22.30 0.77 11.30
CA THR A 324 -23.30 1.65 11.93
C THR A 324 -24.15 0.89 12.96
N LYS A 325 -24.75 1.62 13.91
CA LYS A 325 -25.72 1.08 14.89
C LYS A 325 -26.99 0.48 14.28
N GLY A 326 -27.23 0.70 12.99
CA GLY A 326 -28.34 0.07 12.27
C GLY A 326 -28.11 -1.40 11.93
N ASN A 327 -27.06 -2.04 12.47
CA ASN A 327 -26.56 -3.36 12.06
C ASN A 327 -26.24 -3.41 10.55
N LEU A 328 -25.67 -2.33 10.01
CA LEU A 328 -25.24 -2.24 8.62
C LEU A 328 -23.73 -2.02 8.54
N ILE A 329 -23.11 -2.72 7.58
CA ILE A 329 -21.77 -2.41 7.10
C ILE A 329 -21.84 -1.93 5.65
N PHE A 330 -21.18 -0.82 5.36
CA PHE A 330 -21.10 -0.23 4.03
C PHE A 330 -19.69 -0.38 3.47
N SER A 331 -19.58 -0.80 2.23
CA SER A 331 -18.30 -0.90 1.52
C SER A 331 -18.50 -0.67 0.02
N GLY A 332 -17.54 -0.01 -0.63
CA GLY A 332 -17.44 -0.06 -2.08
C GLY A 332 -16.79 -1.36 -2.55
N ASN A 333 -16.64 -1.52 -3.86
CA ASN A 333 -15.86 -2.63 -4.41
C ASN A 333 -15.18 -2.27 -5.74
N HIS A 334 -14.37 -3.20 -6.26
CA HIS A 334 -13.63 -3.04 -7.52
C HIS A 334 -14.47 -3.42 -8.76
N LYS A 335 -15.70 -3.90 -8.56
CA LYS A 335 -16.71 -4.09 -9.61
C LYS A 335 -17.46 -2.79 -9.94
N GLY A 336 -17.32 -1.77 -9.10
CA GLY A 336 -17.97 -0.47 -9.28
C GLY A 336 -19.36 -0.41 -8.67
N GLU A 337 -19.53 -1.06 -7.52
CA GLU A 337 -20.73 -1.02 -6.71
C GLU A 337 -20.41 -0.44 -5.32
N PHE A 338 -21.38 0.25 -4.73
CA PHE A 338 -21.42 0.58 -3.31
C PHE A 338 -22.50 -0.27 -2.65
N VAL A 339 -22.14 -0.99 -1.61
CA VAL A 339 -22.93 -2.10 -1.09
C VAL A 339 -23.15 -1.92 0.41
N ALA A 340 -24.37 -2.22 0.87
CA ALA A 340 -24.69 -2.37 2.28
C ALA A 340 -24.98 -3.84 2.58
N TYR A 341 -24.36 -4.35 3.64
CA TYR A 341 -24.57 -5.69 4.15
C TYR A 341 -25.11 -5.65 5.58
N ASP A 342 -25.82 -6.71 5.97
CA ASP A 342 -26.14 -6.95 7.37
C ASP A 342 -24.85 -7.25 8.15
N ALA A 343 -24.65 -6.53 9.25
CA ALA A 343 -23.44 -6.59 10.05
C ALA A 343 -23.27 -7.92 10.80
N ARG A 344 -24.33 -8.74 10.91
CA ARG A 344 -24.37 -9.97 11.71
C ARG A 344 -23.98 -11.21 10.91
N ASP A 345 -24.31 -11.25 9.63
CA ASP A 345 -24.14 -12.43 8.77
C ASP A 345 -23.53 -12.13 7.39
N GLY A 346 -23.31 -10.85 7.05
CA GLY A 346 -22.73 -10.44 5.77
C GLY A 346 -23.71 -10.52 4.60
N LYS A 347 -25.01 -10.71 4.84
CA LYS A 347 -26.02 -10.74 3.77
C LYS A 347 -26.08 -9.39 3.07
N LYS A 348 -25.97 -9.40 1.74
CA LYS A 348 -26.16 -8.19 0.92
C LYS A 348 -27.60 -7.71 1.02
N LEU A 349 -27.81 -6.48 1.48
CA LEU A 349 -29.13 -5.87 1.65
C LEU A 349 -29.44 -4.83 0.58
N TRP A 350 -28.42 -4.11 0.11
CA TRP A 350 -28.58 -3.04 -0.86
C TRP A 350 -27.31 -2.85 -1.68
N THR A 351 -27.45 -2.38 -2.91
CA THR A 351 -26.33 -2.02 -3.78
C THR A 351 -26.72 -0.87 -4.72
N ALA A 352 -25.76 -0.03 -5.08
CA ALA A 352 -25.88 0.96 -6.14
C ALA A 352 -24.61 1.01 -7.01
N PRO A 353 -24.73 1.25 -8.33
CA PRO A 353 -23.56 1.46 -9.17
C PRO A 353 -22.85 2.77 -8.81
N VAL A 354 -21.52 2.80 -8.96
CA VAL A 354 -20.69 4.00 -8.73
C VAL A 354 -19.78 4.36 -9.92
N GLN A 355 -19.82 3.57 -11.00
CA GLN A 355 -19.09 3.77 -12.26
C GLN A 355 -17.54 3.81 -12.16
N ALA A 356 -16.98 3.46 -11.01
CA ALA A 356 -15.53 3.44 -10.79
C ALA A 356 -15.18 2.46 -9.67
N ARG A 357 -13.93 2.00 -9.62
CA ARG A 357 -13.43 1.21 -8.50
C ARG A 357 -13.35 2.09 -7.24
N VAL A 358 -13.57 1.48 -6.08
CA VAL A 358 -13.56 2.18 -4.79
C VAL A 358 -12.49 1.61 -3.88
N VAL A 359 -11.73 2.47 -3.22
CA VAL A 359 -10.72 2.10 -2.22
C VAL A 359 -10.93 2.82 -0.88
N ALA A 360 -11.49 4.03 -0.89
CA ALA A 360 -11.80 4.78 0.33
C ALA A 360 -12.89 4.09 1.18
N ALA A 361 -12.91 4.42 2.47
CA ALA A 361 -14.04 4.08 3.34
C ALA A 361 -15.20 5.07 3.15
N ALA A 362 -16.41 4.60 3.42
CA ALA A 362 -17.57 5.48 3.53
C ALA A 362 -17.58 6.24 4.88
N SER A 363 -18.35 7.32 4.92
CA SER A 363 -18.68 8.06 6.14
C SER A 363 -20.19 8.27 6.21
N THR A 364 -20.73 8.51 7.41
CA THR A 364 -22.14 8.86 7.60
C THR A 364 -22.28 10.06 8.51
N PHE A 365 -23.26 10.91 8.23
CA PHE A 365 -23.53 12.15 8.97
C PHE A 365 -25.00 12.51 8.84
N THR A 366 -25.45 13.55 9.54
CA THR A 366 -26.82 14.08 9.45
C THR A 366 -26.79 15.51 8.91
N VAL A 367 -27.78 15.85 8.10
CA VAL A 367 -28.07 17.23 7.67
C VAL A 367 -29.56 17.44 7.82
N ASP A 368 -29.97 18.49 8.54
CA ASP A 368 -31.37 18.81 8.82
C ASP A 368 -32.19 17.62 9.36
N GLY A 369 -31.56 16.79 10.20
CA GLY A 369 -32.18 15.61 10.80
C GLY A 369 -32.21 14.36 9.91
N GLU A 370 -31.79 14.44 8.64
CA GLU A 370 -31.72 13.30 7.73
C GLU A 370 -30.33 12.67 7.70
N GLN A 371 -30.24 11.35 7.92
CA GLN A 371 -28.99 10.61 7.79
C GLN A 371 -28.57 10.48 6.32
N GLN A 372 -27.28 10.70 6.07
CA GLN A 372 -26.62 10.55 4.78
C GLN A 372 -25.42 9.61 4.92
N VAL A 373 -25.07 8.93 3.83
CA VAL A 373 -23.87 8.10 3.71
C VAL A 373 -23.09 8.57 2.50
N ALA A 374 -21.86 9.02 2.70
CA ALA A 374 -20.99 9.54 1.64
C ALA A 374 -19.80 8.61 1.39
N ILE A 375 -19.41 8.49 0.13
CA ILE A 375 -18.24 7.71 -0.28
C ILE A 375 -17.44 8.43 -1.38
N LEU A 376 -16.12 8.42 -1.21
CA LEU A 376 -15.17 8.87 -2.22
C LEU A 376 -14.90 7.73 -3.19
N VAL A 377 -15.27 7.94 -4.46
CA VAL A 377 -15.17 6.96 -5.52
C VAL A 377 -14.00 7.34 -6.43
N GLY A 378 -13.16 6.34 -6.76
CA GLY A 378 -11.98 6.52 -7.57
C GLY A 378 -10.80 5.67 -7.05
N ALA A 379 -10.27 4.82 -7.91
CA ALA A 379 -9.03 4.08 -7.68
C ALA A 379 -8.19 4.01 -8.97
N ARG A 380 -7.11 3.23 -9.01
CA ARG A 380 -6.50 2.86 -10.30
C ARG A 380 -7.41 1.86 -11.00
N GLY A 381 -7.74 2.12 -12.25
CA GLY A 381 -8.61 1.25 -13.03
C GLY A 381 -10.07 1.63 -13.06
N LEU A 382 -10.69 1.37 -14.22
CA LEU A 382 -12.14 1.27 -14.34
C LEU A 382 -12.58 -0.19 -14.13
N PRO A 383 -13.78 -0.41 -13.59
CA PRO A 383 -14.41 -1.73 -13.64
C PRO A 383 -14.58 -2.19 -15.10
N VAL A 384 -14.59 -3.51 -15.32
CA VAL A 384 -14.80 -4.07 -16.67
C VAL A 384 -16.14 -3.57 -17.22
N GLY A 385 -16.13 -3.11 -18.48
CA GLY A 385 -17.32 -2.58 -19.16
C GLY A 385 -17.71 -1.15 -18.79
N GLN A 386 -17.01 -0.49 -17.84
CA GLN A 386 -17.25 0.91 -17.52
C GLN A 386 -16.47 1.83 -18.46
N ILE A 387 -17.12 2.91 -18.89
CA ILE A 387 -16.54 3.93 -19.77
C ILE A 387 -16.27 5.20 -18.96
N ARG A 388 -15.24 5.94 -19.36
CA ARG A 388 -14.93 7.24 -18.77
C ARG A 388 -16.06 8.24 -19.05
N THR A 389 -16.37 9.02 -18.04
CA THR A 389 -17.33 10.12 -18.07
C THR A 389 -16.64 11.49 -18.07
N ASN A 390 -15.31 11.50 -17.86
CA ASN A 390 -14.46 12.68 -17.91
C ASN A 390 -13.19 12.36 -18.72
N PRO A 391 -12.93 13.00 -19.87
CA PRO A 391 -11.76 12.74 -20.70
C PRO A 391 -10.43 13.18 -20.06
N GLN A 392 -10.49 14.09 -19.07
CA GLN A 392 -9.31 14.60 -18.37
C GLN A 392 -8.87 13.72 -17.18
N SER A 393 -9.69 12.74 -16.79
CA SER A 393 -9.41 11.86 -15.65
C SER A 393 -9.16 10.43 -16.11
N ALA A 394 -8.19 9.77 -15.48
CA ALA A 394 -7.96 8.34 -15.67
C ALA A 394 -9.09 7.46 -15.11
N ASN A 395 -9.97 8.04 -14.28
CA ASN A 395 -11.10 7.36 -13.64
C ASN A 395 -12.36 8.26 -13.52
N ASN A 396 -13.50 7.67 -13.17
CA ASN A 396 -14.74 8.38 -12.86
C ASN A 396 -14.76 8.84 -11.39
N SER A 397 -13.82 9.70 -11.00
CA SER A 397 -13.65 10.15 -9.62
C SER A 397 -14.78 11.08 -9.14
N ARG A 398 -15.42 10.75 -8.01
CA ARG A 398 -16.59 11.50 -7.47
C ARG A 398 -16.71 11.39 -5.96
N ILE A 399 -17.47 12.33 -5.37
CA ILE A 399 -18.12 12.13 -4.07
C ILE A 399 -19.56 11.71 -4.36
N LEU A 400 -19.98 10.54 -3.85
CA LEU A 400 -21.36 10.09 -3.93
C LEU A 400 -21.98 10.13 -2.54
N ILE A 401 -23.18 10.70 -2.43
CA ILE A 401 -23.90 10.86 -1.17
C ILE A 401 -25.28 10.23 -1.32
N TYR A 402 -25.61 9.31 -0.42
CA TYR A 402 -26.84 8.52 -0.41
C TYR A 402 -27.68 8.91 0.81
N LYS A 403 -29.00 8.94 0.61
CA LYS A 403 -29.99 9.06 1.69
C LYS A 403 -31.25 8.26 1.33
N ILE A 404 -32.07 7.94 2.32
CA ILE A 404 -33.37 7.29 2.09
C ILE A 404 -34.22 8.18 1.17
N GLY A 405 -34.79 7.59 0.11
CA GLY A 405 -35.62 8.31 -0.87
C GLY A 405 -34.86 9.24 -1.82
N GLY A 406 -33.52 9.22 -1.84
CA GLY A 406 -32.71 10.00 -2.79
C GLY A 406 -33.01 9.63 -4.25
N LYS A 407 -33.11 10.64 -5.12
CA LYS A 407 -33.50 10.50 -6.54
C LYS A 407 -32.43 10.95 -7.54
N ALA A 408 -31.25 11.34 -7.07
CA ALA A 408 -30.15 11.74 -7.95
C ALA A 408 -29.70 10.53 -8.80
N SER A 409 -29.40 10.78 -10.07
CA SER A 409 -28.88 9.77 -10.99
C SER A 409 -27.43 10.06 -11.33
N LEU A 410 -26.65 8.99 -11.54
CA LEU A 410 -25.32 9.13 -12.12
C LEU A 410 -25.44 9.56 -13.59
N PRO A 411 -24.51 10.38 -14.09
CA PRO A 411 -24.53 10.77 -15.49
C PRO A 411 -24.36 9.54 -16.38
N THR A 412 -25.07 9.55 -17.50
CA THR A 412 -24.86 8.59 -18.59
C THR A 412 -23.47 8.79 -19.17
N ALA A 413 -22.87 7.73 -19.73
CA ALA A 413 -21.57 7.80 -20.39
C ALA A 413 -21.52 8.95 -21.39
N MET A 414 -20.39 9.67 -21.44
CA MET A 414 -20.12 10.61 -22.52
C MET A 414 -20.04 9.81 -23.84
N PRO A 415 -20.51 10.37 -24.97
CA PRO A 415 -20.16 9.84 -26.28
C PRO A 415 -18.63 9.71 -26.34
N THR A 416 -18.15 8.57 -26.86
CA THR A 416 -16.72 8.23 -26.96
C THR A 416 -15.96 9.27 -27.79
N THR A 417 -15.58 10.36 -27.15
CA THR A 417 -14.54 11.25 -27.63
C THR A 417 -13.22 10.72 -27.07
N THR A 418 -12.69 9.72 -27.79
CA THR A 418 -11.26 9.43 -27.95
C THR A 418 -10.33 9.62 -26.74
N ALA A 419 -10.72 9.07 -25.59
CA ALA A 419 -9.80 8.84 -24.46
C ALA A 419 -10.04 7.43 -23.86
N SER A 420 -9.40 6.44 -24.48
CA SER A 420 -8.98 5.14 -23.89
C SER A 420 -9.98 4.42 -22.97
N GLY A 421 -11.12 3.93 -23.49
CA GLY A 421 -12.08 3.20 -22.63
C GLY A 421 -13.02 2.20 -23.29
N ALA A 422 -13.19 2.22 -24.60
CA ALA A 422 -13.81 1.13 -25.35
C ALA A 422 -12.85 0.74 -26.46
N ALA A 423 -12.73 -0.55 -26.75
CA ALA A 423 -11.93 -1.10 -27.82
C ALA A 423 -12.45 -0.64 -29.20
N VAL A 424 -12.22 0.62 -29.54
CA VAL A 424 -11.67 0.87 -30.87
C VAL A 424 -10.28 0.27 -30.76
N GLN A 425 -10.05 -0.89 -31.38
CA GLN A 425 -8.69 -1.34 -31.62
C GLN A 425 -8.03 -0.23 -32.44
N VAL A 426 -7.38 0.71 -31.77
CA VAL A 426 -6.51 1.66 -32.45
C VAL A 426 -5.44 0.78 -33.05
N LYS A 427 -5.48 0.63 -34.37
CA LYS A 427 -4.45 -0.08 -35.12
C LYS A 427 -3.13 0.55 -34.73
N ILE A 428 -2.30 -0.21 -34.03
CA ILE A 428 -0.99 0.27 -33.64
C ILE A 428 -0.09 0.25 -34.87
N ASP A 429 0.61 1.36 -35.10
CA ASP A 429 1.59 1.46 -36.20
C ASP A 429 2.91 2.01 -35.65
N PRO A 430 3.68 1.16 -34.93
CA PRO A 430 4.94 1.56 -34.37
C PRO A 430 6.03 1.65 -35.44
N PRO A 431 7.11 2.39 -35.18
CA PRO A 431 8.28 2.36 -36.05
C PRO A 431 8.90 0.95 -36.09
N LEU A 432 9.68 0.69 -37.14
CA LEU A 432 10.47 -0.52 -37.22
C LEU A 432 11.47 -0.58 -36.08
N LEU A 433 11.60 -1.76 -35.47
CA LEU A 433 12.65 -2.01 -34.50
C LEU A 433 13.99 -2.13 -35.24
N THR A 434 14.85 -1.12 -35.09
CA THR A 434 16.18 -1.08 -35.72
C THR A 434 17.34 -1.46 -34.79
N ALA A 435 17.06 -1.57 -33.49
CA ALA A 435 18.07 -1.93 -32.49
C ALA A 435 18.31 -3.45 -32.41
N ASN A 436 19.50 -3.83 -31.96
CA ASN A 436 19.84 -5.24 -31.71
C ASN A 436 19.18 -5.77 -30.42
N ASN A 437 19.19 -7.10 -30.25
CA ASN A 437 18.57 -7.76 -29.09
C ASN A 437 19.19 -7.34 -27.75
N GLU A 438 20.50 -7.06 -27.71
CA GLU A 438 21.20 -6.62 -26.50
C GLU A 438 20.70 -5.25 -26.03
N THR A 439 20.49 -4.32 -26.96
CA THR A 439 19.92 -2.99 -26.68
C THR A 439 18.49 -3.10 -26.17
N VAL A 440 17.69 -3.98 -26.78
CA VAL A 440 16.30 -4.23 -26.35
C VAL A 440 16.26 -4.84 -24.94
N ALA A 441 17.14 -5.81 -24.65
CA ALA A 441 17.22 -6.45 -23.33
C ALA A 441 17.70 -5.46 -22.25
N SER A 442 18.68 -4.61 -22.57
CA SER A 442 19.10 -3.50 -21.70
C SER A 442 17.93 -2.54 -21.44
N GLY A 443 17.20 -2.16 -22.50
CA GLY A 443 16.01 -1.33 -22.42
C GLY A 443 14.90 -1.93 -21.56
N GLU A 444 14.69 -3.24 -21.62
CA GLU A 444 13.74 -3.97 -20.79
C GLU A 444 14.09 -3.85 -19.30
N GLY A 445 15.35 -4.10 -18.95
CA GLY A 445 15.83 -3.98 -17.57
C GLY A 445 15.68 -2.55 -17.04
N LEU A 446 16.06 -1.56 -17.84
CA LEU A 446 15.94 -0.13 -17.50
C LEU A 446 14.47 0.31 -17.37
N PHE A 447 13.60 -0.16 -18.27
CA PHE A 447 12.16 0.10 -18.20
C PHE A 447 11.55 -0.49 -16.92
N GLY A 448 11.91 -1.74 -16.60
CA GLY A 448 11.53 -2.40 -15.36
C GLY A 448 11.95 -1.60 -14.13
N ALA A 449 13.17 -1.09 -14.09
CA ALA A 449 13.69 -0.35 -12.94
C ALA A 449 13.07 1.05 -12.77
N ASN A 450 12.68 1.73 -13.86
CA ASN A 450 12.37 3.17 -13.82
C ASN A 450 10.93 3.53 -14.22
N CYS A 451 10.28 2.73 -15.06
CA CYS A 451 9.04 3.12 -15.75
C CYS A 451 7.83 2.27 -15.36
N ALA A 452 8.06 0.99 -15.05
CA ALA A 452 7.00 0.00 -14.94
C ALA A 452 6.01 0.24 -13.78
N VAL A 453 6.40 0.96 -12.72
CA VAL A 453 5.50 1.33 -11.61
C VAL A 453 4.35 2.24 -12.07
N CYS A 454 4.57 3.05 -13.11
CA CYS A 454 3.58 3.94 -13.68
C CYS A 454 2.98 3.37 -14.98
N HIS A 455 3.82 2.84 -15.86
CA HIS A 455 3.42 2.43 -17.22
C HIS A 455 3.13 0.92 -17.36
N GLY A 456 3.16 0.17 -16.25
CA GLY A 456 2.90 -1.27 -16.22
C GLY A 456 4.16 -2.10 -16.47
N ALA A 457 4.18 -3.34 -15.97
CA ALA A 457 5.39 -4.18 -15.89
C ALA A 457 6.08 -4.43 -17.25
N THR A 458 5.31 -4.54 -18.34
CA THR A 458 5.82 -4.89 -19.68
C THR A 458 5.49 -3.82 -20.73
N ALA A 459 5.46 -2.55 -20.29
CA ALA A 459 4.93 -1.40 -21.02
C ALA A 459 3.43 -1.50 -21.38
N VAL A 460 2.73 -2.46 -20.78
CA VAL A 460 1.28 -2.61 -20.85
C VAL A 460 0.70 -2.13 -19.53
N PRO A 461 0.08 -0.95 -19.48
CA PRO A 461 -0.58 -0.50 -18.27
C PRO A 461 -1.74 -1.45 -17.93
N ALA A 462 -1.93 -1.73 -16.64
CA ALA A 462 -3.17 -2.34 -16.19
C ALA A 462 -4.37 -1.47 -16.58
N SER A 463 -5.54 -2.09 -16.79
CA SER A 463 -6.77 -1.36 -17.11
C SER A 463 -6.96 -0.20 -16.14
N GLY A 464 -7.09 1.02 -16.70
CA GLY A 464 -7.16 2.33 -16.05
C GLY A 464 -5.96 2.73 -15.18
N SER A 465 -4.75 2.42 -15.65
CA SER A 465 -3.54 3.13 -15.21
C SER A 465 -3.71 4.65 -15.36
N ILE A 466 -3.07 5.38 -14.45
CA ILE A 466 -3.01 6.86 -14.48
C ILE A 466 -2.01 7.37 -15.53
N ALA A 467 -1.06 6.53 -15.93
CA ALA A 467 -0.06 6.86 -16.92
C ALA A 467 -0.44 6.25 -18.29
N PRO A 468 -0.10 6.90 -19.41
CA PRO A 468 -0.44 6.43 -20.75
C PRO A 468 0.24 5.09 -21.08
N ASP A 469 -0.39 4.31 -21.97
CA ASP A 469 0.23 3.15 -22.62
C ASP A 469 1.30 3.65 -23.60
N LEU A 470 2.56 3.38 -23.28
CA LEU A 470 3.69 3.90 -24.06
C LEU A 470 3.80 3.25 -25.44
N ARG A 471 3.21 2.07 -25.65
CA ARG A 471 3.22 1.38 -26.95
C ARG A 471 2.51 2.21 -28.02
N TYR A 472 1.51 3.00 -27.62
CA TYR A 472 0.75 3.89 -28.52
C TYR A 472 1.32 5.31 -28.60
N SER A 473 2.50 5.56 -28.02
CA SER A 473 3.07 6.90 -27.99
C SER A 473 3.56 7.33 -29.36
N ALA A 474 3.13 8.51 -29.81
CA ALA A 474 3.68 9.14 -31.03
C ALA A 474 5.18 9.45 -30.89
N LEU A 475 5.71 9.55 -29.67
CA LEU A 475 7.11 9.86 -29.40
C LEU A 475 8.06 8.73 -29.83
N LEU A 476 7.56 7.50 -30.04
CA LEU A 476 8.40 6.39 -30.52
C LEU A 476 9.02 6.67 -31.90
N ASN A 477 8.39 7.55 -32.69
CA ASN A 477 8.89 7.94 -34.02
C ASN A 477 9.94 9.07 -33.98
N ALA A 478 10.21 9.67 -32.82
CA ALA A 478 11.03 10.87 -32.72
C ALA A 478 11.92 10.83 -31.47
N ARG A 479 13.17 10.38 -31.63
CA ARG A 479 14.19 10.30 -30.57
C ARG A 479 14.29 11.56 -29.71
N GLY A 480 14.27 12.75 -30.34
CA GLY A 480 14.31 14.03 -29.61
C GLY A 480 13.07 14.28 -28.75
N GLY A 481 11.89 13.97 -29.26
CA GLY A 481 10.65 14.09 -28.47
C GLY A 481 10.55 13.06 -27.34
N TRP A 482 11.10 11.86 -27.55
CA TRP A 482 11.23 10.84 -26.51
C TRP A 482 12.17 11.32 -25.40
N ASN A 483 13.38 11.77 -25.74
CA ASN A 483 14.35 12.28 -24.76
C ASN A 483 13.86 13.55 -24.05
N GLY A 484 13.21 14.46 -24.74
CA GLY A 484 12.58 15.63 -24.09
C GLY A 484 11.56 15.22 -23.02
N ALA A 485 10.71 14.23 -23.32
CA ALA A 485 9.71 13.75 -22.37
C ALA A 485 10.29 12.89 -21.23
N VAL A 486 11.21 11.98 -21.52
CA VAL A 486 11.73 10.97 -20.58
C VAL A 486 12.97 11.45 -19.84
N ARG A 487 13.89 12.14 -20.50
CA ARG A 487 15.15 12.59 -19.92
C ARG A 487 15.01 14.01 -19.37
N ASP A 488 14.54 14.94 -20.19
CA ASP A 488 14.63 16.38 -19.87
C ASP A 488 13.46 16.91 -19.05
N GLY A 489 12.34 16.17 -19.01
CA GLY A 489 11.20 16.49 -18.16
C GLY A 489 10.20 17.46 -18.80
N ASP A 490 10.05 17.47 -20.12
CA ASP A 490 9.06 18.27 -20.86
C ASP A 490 7.60 18.02 -20.40
N ARG A 491 7.38 16.94 -19.67
CA ARG A 491 6.09 16.52 -19.12
C ARG A 491 6.01 16.61 -17.58
N ALA A 492 6.98 17.24 -16.92
CA ALA A 492 7.04 17.35 -15.46
C ALA A 492 5.79 17.99 -14.85
N GLN A 493 5.23 19.03 -15.48
CA GLN A 493 3.99 19.67 -15.03
C GLN A 493 2.75 18.76 -15.09
N ARG A 494 2.84 17.63 -15.80
CA ARG A 494 1.79 16.60 -15.89
C ARG A 494 2.10 15.36 -15.05
N GLY A 495 3.12 15.42 -14.19
CA GLY A 495 3.50 14.33 -13.28
C GLY A 495 4.43 13.27 -13.89
N MET A 496 5.00 13.49 -15.09
CA MET A 496 6.05 12.63 -15.66
C MET A 496 7.42 13.26 -15.39
N PRO A 497 8.24 12.70 -14.46
CA PRO A 497 9.53 13.28 -14.12
C PRO A 497 10.54 13.12 -15.26
N GLY A 498 11.53 14.03 -15.31
CA GLY A 498 12.71 13.87 -16.16
C GLY A 498 13.76 12.99 -15.47
N PHE A 499 14.40 12.12 -16.24
CA PHE A 499 15.39 11.15 -15.77
C PHE A 499 16.84 11.52 -16.15
N LYS A 500 17.14 12.76 -16.57
CA LYS A 500 18.48 13.20 -16.99
C LYS A 500 19.61 12.90 -16.01
N ASP A 501 19.30 12.92 -14.71
CA ASP A 501 20.24 12.67 -13.63
C ASP A 501 20.39 11.17 -13.29
N MET A 502 19.61 10.29 -13.94
CA MET A 502 19.58 8.83 -13.71
C MET A 502 19.94 8.01 -14.96
N LEU A 503 19.53 8.48 -16.14
CA LEU A 503 19.61 7.73 -17.39
C LEU A 503 20.28 8.60 -18.45
N THR A 504 21.36 8.08 -19.04
CA THR A 504 22.00 8.64 -20.25
C THR A 504 21.04 8.63 -21.44
N GLU A 505 21.36 9.37 -22.51
CA GLU A 505 20.56 9.35 -23.75
C GLU A 505 20.53 7.94 -24.37
N GLU A 506 21.64 7.21 -24.32
CA GLU A 506 21.72 5.84 -24.84
C GLU A 506 20.82 4.89 -24.04
N GLN A 507 20.70 5.10 -22.73
CA GLN A 507 19.82 4.33 -21.87
C GLN A 507 18.34 4.64 -22.11
N THR A 508 17.98 5.91 -22.30
CA THR A 508 16.61 6.28 -22.65
C THR A 508 16.24 5.81 -24.05
N ASP A 509 17.18 5.79 -25.00
CA ASP A 509 16.99 5.20 -26.32
C ASP A 509 16.81 3.69 -26.25
N ALA A 510 17.57 2.98 -25.40
CA ALA A 510 17.38 1.56 -25.17
C ALA A 510 15.95 1.27 -24.65
N ILE A 511 15.46 2.07 -23.69
CA ILE A 511 14.06 1.99 -23.22
C ILE A 511 13.09 2.23 -24.39
N MET A 512 13.33 3.24 -25.23
CA MET A 512 12.50 3.51 -26.42
C MET A 512 12.43 2.28 -27.32
N HIS A 513 13.56 1.65 -27.60
CA HIS A 513 13.62 0.45 -28.45
C HIS A 513 12.94 -0.77 -27.82
N TYR A 514 13.00 -0.93 -26.50
CA TYR A 514 12.19 -1.92 -25.79
C TYR A 514 10.69 -1.65 -26.00
N VAL A 515 10.23 -0.41 -25.83
CA VAL A 515 8.81 -0.06 -26.04
C VAL A 515 8.40 -0.25 -27.50
N ILE A 516 9.27 0.07 -28.47
CA ILE A 516 9.06 -0.21 -29.90
C ILE A 516 8.90 -1.71 -30.14
N LYS A 517 9.74 -2.56 -29.53
CA LYS A 517 9.60 -4.02 -29.62
C LYS A 517 8.25 -4.47 -29.07
N ARG A 518 7.84 -3.98 -27.90
CA ARG A 518 6.54 -4.30 -27.28
C ARG A 518 5.35 -3.82 -28.13
N ALA A 519 5.49 -2.69 -28.81
CA ALA A 519 4.49 -2.18 -29.74
C ALA A 519 4.40 -3.02 -31.03
N ASN A 520 5.54 -3.49 -31.55
CA ASN A 520 5.56 -4.41 -32.71
C ASN A 520 4.98 -5.79 -32.36
N ASP A 521 5.19 -6.30 -31.14
CA ASP A 521 4.53 -7.53 -30.66
C ASP A 521 2.99 -7.38 -30.68
N GLU A 522 2.49 -6.23 -30.21
CA GLU A 522 1.06 -5.90 -30.23
C GLU A 522 0.52 -5.78 -31.66
N LYS A 523 1.28 -5.16 -32.57
CA LYS A 523 0.93 -5.10 -34.01
C LYS A 523 0.78 -6.51 -34.59
N ALA A 524 1.75 -7.38 -34.35
CA ALA A 524 1.71 -8.76 -34.82
C ALA A 524 0.53 -9.54 -34.22
N ALA A 525 0.20 -9.31 -32.94
CA ALA A 525 -0.96 -9.90 -32.30
C ALA A 525 -2.30 -9.41 -32.90
N GLN A 526 -2.43 -8.09 -33.18
CA GLN A 526 -3.60 -7.52 -33.85
C GLN A 526 -3.76 -8.06 -35.27
N GLU A 527 -2.67 -8.14 -36.03
CA GLU A 527 -2.67 -8.71 -37.39
C GLU A 527 -3.00 -10.20 -37.40
N ALA A 528 -2.54 -10.97 -36.40
CA ALA A 528 -2.89 -12.38 -36.24
C ALA A 528 -4.36 -12.57 -35.87
N ALA A 529 -4.90 -11.75 -34.97
CA ALA A 529 -6.31 -11.81 -34.56
C ALA A 529 -7.28 -11.34 -35.66
N ALA A 530 -6.81 -10.55 -36.61
CA ALA A 530 -7.57 -10.10 -37.77
C ALA A 530 -7.58 -11.12 -38.93
N LYS A 531 -6.83 -12.23 -38.83
CA LYS A 531 -6.92 -13.32 -39.80
C LYS A 531 -8.17 -14.18 -39.48
N PRO A 532 -8.99 -14.51 -40.49
CA PRO A 532 -10.24 -15.24 -40.31
C PRO A 532 -10.07 -16.67 -39.82
#